data_AF-A0A9D7BT36-F1
#
_entry.id   AF-A0A9D7BT36-F1
#
_cell.length_a   1.000
_cell.length_b   1.000
_cell.length_c   1.000
_cell.angle_alpha   90.00
_cell.angle_beta   90.00
_cell.angle_gamma   90.00
#
_symmetry.space_group_name_H-M   'P 1'
#
loop_
_entity.id
_entity.type
_entity.pdbx_description
1 polymer ?
#
loop_
_entity_poly.entity_id
_entity_poly.type
_entity_poly.pdbx_seq_one_letter_code
_entity_poly.pdbx_strand_id
1 'polypeptide(L)'
;MKQIFFVLFITSAFLISCKNKSESVQVNEAQTVAEASGKSFMVSSATSKVLWFANSPGGGHNGTFPVADGSLTVDNGVITSGKFTIDLTKLTVDDLSGEDKSNLESHLKGTGGKGEEDFFNTKKFPTSTSLKLQKLPAWQMTKKEMHLYMATLRF
;
A
#
# COMPACT_ATOMS: atom_id res chain seq x y z
N MET A 1 -51.81 44.98 9.24
CA MET A 1 -51.42 46.37 9.54
C MET A 1 -50.04 46.35 10.17
N LYS A 2 -49.12 47.17 9.64
CA LYS A 2 -47.98 47.80 10.35
C LYS A 2 -46.87 46.84 10.82
N GLN A 3 -45.58 47.16 10.74
CA GLN A 3 -44.78 48.21 10.12
C GLN A 3 -43.33 47.72 10.14
N ILE A 4 -42.52 48.28 9.24
CA ILE A 4 -41.05 48.26 9.18
C ILE A 4 -40.41 49.02 10.37
N PHE A 5 -39.06 48.95 10.46
CA PHE A 5 -38.07 49.80 11.16
C PHE A 5 -37.42 49.14 12.39
N PHE A 6 -36.13 49.27 12.74
CA PHE A 6 -34.86 49.77 12.17
C PHE A 6 -33.81 49.57 13.31
N VAL A 7 -32.50 49.73 13.03
CA VAL A 7 -31.42 50.08 14.00
C VAL A 7 -30.66 48.95 14.75
N LEU A 8 -29.42 48.74 14.27
CA LEU A 8 -28.14 48.88 14.98
C LEU A 8 -27.97 48.15 16.34
N PHE A 9 -27.23 47.03 16.32
CA PHE A 9 -26.60 46.46 17.51
C PHE A 9 -25.08 46.54 17.36
N ILE A 10 -24.49 47.52 18.03
CA ILE A 10 -23.05 47.74 18.16
C ILE A 10 -22.53 46.87 19.31
N THR A 11 -21.61 45.97 18.93
CA THR A 11 -20.44 45.44 19.65
C THR A 11 -20.57 45.11 21.15
N SER A 12 -20.43 43.82 21.46
CA SER A 12 -19.75 43.36 22.68
C SER A 12 -18.75 42.27 22.32
N ALA A 13 -17.54 42.43 22.84
CA ALA A 13 -16.33 41.68 22.50
C ALA A 13 -16.41 40.22 22.93
N PHE A 14 -16.16 39.31 21.97
CA PHE A 14 -15.82 37.92 22.26
C PHE A 14 -14.31 37.74 22.06
N LEU A 15 -13.57 37.58 23.16
CA LEU A 15 -12.17 37.16 23.11
C LEU A 15 -12.14 35.67 22.80
N ILE A 16 -12.00 35.33 21.52
CA ILE A 16 -11.79 33.94 21.07
C ILE A 16 -10.32 33.59 21.30
N SER A 17 -10.11 32.68 22.24
CA SER A 17 -8.85 31.99 22.52
C SER A 17 -8.28 31.35 21.24
N CYS A 18 -7.06 31.74 20.87
CA CYS A 18 -6.29 31.06 19.83
C CYS A 18 -5.91 29.66 20.31
N LYS A 19 -6.67 28.65 19.84
CA LYS A 19 -6.27 27.24 19.88
C LYS A 19 -6.03 26.79 18.45
N ASN A 20 -4.76 26.52 18.18
CA ASN A 20 -4.11 26.13 16.93
C ASN A 20 -5.02 25.43 15.91
N LYS A 21 -5.00 25.95 14.67
CA LYS A 21 -5.62 25.40 13.47
C LYS A 21 -5.29 23.91 13.34
N SER A 22 -6.30 23.06 13.52
CA SER A 22 -6.39 21.78 12.81
C SER A 22 -7.01 22.11 11.46
N GLU A 23 -6.15 22.19 10.44
CA GLU A 23 -6.57 22.31 9.06
C GLU A 23 -7.10 20.93 8.64
N SER A 24 -8.43 20.80 8.52
CA SER A 24 -9.04 19.64 7.90
C SER A 24 -8.66 19.66 6.42
N VAL A 25 -7.65 18.86 6.06
CA VAL A 25 -7.34 18.57 4.66
C VAL A 25 -8.59 17.97 4.03
N GLN A 26 -9.08 18.58 2.95
CA GLN A 26 -10.10 17.98 2.11
C GLN A 26 -9.56 16.64 1.60
N VAL A 27 -10.15 15.54 2.09
CA VAL A 27 -10.02 14.23 1.48
C VAL A 27 -10.72 14.34 0.14
N ASN A 28 -9.92 14.55 -0.91
CA ASN A 28 -10.29 14.25 -2.29
C ASN A 28 -11.00 12.89 -2.29
N GLU A 29 -12.27 12.90 -2.72
CA GLU A 29 -13.04 11.70 -2.95
C GLU A 29 -12.25 10.76 -3.85
N ALA A 30 -12.23 9.48 -3.49
CA ALA A 30 -11.57 8.40 -4.19
C ALA A 30 -11.56 8.62 -5.71
N GLN A 31 -10.37 8.88 -6.26
CA GLN A 31 -10.12 8.90 -7.69
C GLN A 31 -10.77 7.65 -8.31
N THR A 32 -11.71 7.88 -9.21
CA THR A 32 -12.37 6.81 -9.97
C THR A 32 -11.30 6.06 -10.74
N VAL A 33 -10.94 4.87 -10.25
CA VAL A 33 -10.03 3.97 -10.97
C VAL A 33 -10.77 3.61 -12.26
N ALA A 34 -10.20 3.97 -13.40
CA ALA A 34 -10.75 3.64 -14.71
C ALA A 34 -11.19 2.17 -14.72
N GLU A 35 -12.42 1.91 -15.17
CA GLU A 35 -13.00 0.57 -15.23
C GLU A 35 -12.09 -0.29 -16.12
N ALA A 36 -11.52 -1.34 -15.53
CA ALA A 36 -10.55 -2.18 -16.22
C ALA A 36 -11.30 -3.06 -17.25
N SER A 37 -11.07 -2.82 -18.53
CA SER A 37 -11.48 -3.73 -19.61
C SER A 37 -10.52 -4.92 -19.69
N GLY A 38 -11.01 -6.05 -20.21
CA GLY A 38 -10.20 -7.24 -20.52
C GLY A 38 -10.72 -8.55 -19.93
N LYS A 39 -9.97 -9.62 -20.16
CA LYS A 39 -10.23 -10.96 -19.60
C LYS A 39 -9.57 -11.11 -18.24
N SER A 40 -10.27 -11.70 -17.28
CA SER A 40 -9.76 -11.96 -15.94
C SER A 40 -9.11 -13.35 -15.83
N PHE A 41 -7.98 -13.42 -15.14
CA PHE A 41 -7.19 -14.62 -14.89
C PHE A 41 -6.93 -14.78 -13.40
N MET A 42 -7.02 -16.01 -12.91
CA MET A 42 -6.66 -16.35 -11.53
C MET A 42 -5.15 -16.58 -11.41
N VAL A 43 -4.58 -16.12 -10.30
CA VAL A 43 -3.16 -16.27 -9.99
C VAL A 43 -2.92 -17.63 -9.35
N SER A 44 -1.84 -18.31 -9.76
CA SER A 44 -1.44 -19.57 -9.15
C SER A 44 -0.61 -19.32 -7.89
N SER A 45 -1.22 -19.47 -6.72
CA SER A 45 -0.53 -19.31 -5.42
C SER A 45 0.67 -20.26 -5.24
N ALA A 46 0.65 -21.42 -5.89
CA ALA A 46 1.74 -22.40 -5.84
C ALA A 46 3.04 -21.90 -6.50
N THR A 47 2.93 -20.99 -7.46
CA THR A 47 4.08 -20.54 -8.28
C THR A 47 4.30 -19.04 -8.25
N SER A 48 3.36 -18.28 -7.68
CA SER A 48 3.40 -16.81 -7.68
C SER A 48 3.94 -16.25 -6.38
N LYS A 49 4.83 -15.27 -6.50
CA LYS A 49 5.43 -14.55 -5.38
C LYS A 49 5.53 -13.08 -5.73
N VAL A 50 5.48 -12.21 -4.72
CA VAL A 50 5.88 -10.81 -4.82
C VAL A 50 7.33 -10.70 -4.39
N LEU A 51 8.18 -10.17 -5.26
CA LEU A 51 9.57 -9.87 -4.93
C LEU A 51 9.62 -8.48 -4.28
N TRP A 52 10.43 -8.33 -3.23
CA TRP A 52 10.70 -7.04 -2.62
C TRP A 52 12.19 -6.73 -2.65
N PHE A 53 12.50 -5.45 -2.78
CA PHE A 53 13.86 -4.90 -2.72
C PHE A 53 13.84 -3.68 -1.81
N ALA A 54 14.70 -3.67 -0.79
CA ALA A 54 14.91 -2.53 0.09
C ALA A 54 16.37 -2.09 -0.04
N ASN A 55 16.62 -0.79 -0.19
CA ASN A 55 17.97 -0.27 -0.34
C ASN A 55 18.20 0.89 0.62
N SER A 56 19.37 0.93 1.23
CA SER A 56 19.84 2.00 2.10
C SER A 56 21.24 2.46 1.64
N PRO A 57 21.76 3.61 2.11
CA PRO A 57 23.12 4.03 1.79
C PRO A 57 24.20 3.02 2.20
N GLY A 58 23.95 2.18 3.19
CA GLY A 58 24.87 1.13 3.66
C GLY A 58 24.73 -0.21 2.96
N GLY A 59 23.80 -0.35 2.00
CA GLY A 59 23.47 -1.61 1.36
C GLY A 59 21.97 -1.91 1.40
N GLY A 60 21.55 -2.97 0.73
CA GLY A 60 20.14 -3.34 0.59
C GLY A 60 19.93 -4.84 0.71
N HIS A 61 18.67 -5.22 0.91
CA HIS A 61 18.22 -6.60 1.01
C HIS A 61 17.08 -6.87 0.04
N ASN A 62 16.86 -8.15 -0.23
CA ASN A 62 15.75 -8.60 -1.06
C ASN A 62 15.13 -9.88 -0.51
N GLY A 63 13.93 -10.17 -1.01
CA GLY A 63 13.31 -11.44 -0.74
C GLY A 63 11.92 -11.51 -1.33
N THR A 64 11.08 -12.39 -0.78
CA THR A 64 9.75 -12.63 -1.34
C THR A 64 8.64 -12.68 -0.30
N PHE A 65 7.44 -12.32 -0.75
CA PHE A 65 6.18 -12.66 -0.12
C PHE A 65 5.39 -13.66 -0.98
N PRO A 66 4.88 -14.77 -0.41
CA PRO A 66 3.98 -15.65 -1.14
C PRO A 66 2.65 -14.97 -1.46
N VAL A 67 2.12 -15.24 -2.66
CA VAL A 67 0.75 -14.85 -3.02
C VAL A 67 -0.19 -15.94 -2.52
N ALA A 68 -1.14 -15.58 -1.64
CA ALA A 68 -2.16 -16.51 -1.16
C ALA A 68 -3.28 -16.70 -2.19
N ASP A 69 -3.71 -15.60 -2.81
CA ASP A 69 -4.73 -15.59 -3.87
C ASP A 69 -4.60 -14.30 -4.68
N GLY A 70 -5.19 -14.26 -5.88
CA GLY A 70 -5.28 -13.04 -6.65
C GLY A 70 -5.89 -13.21 -8.03
N SER A 71 -6.21 -12.08 -8.64
CA SER A 71 -6.68 -12.01 -10.01
C SER A 71 -6.00 -10.89 -10.78
N LEU A 72 -5.93 -11.08 -12.09
CA LEU A 72 -5.31 -10.17 -13.06
C LEU A 72 -6.29 -9.98 -14.23
N THR A 73 -6.53 -8.74 -14.64
CA THR A 73 -7.27 -8.45 -15.87
C THR A 73 -6.30 -8.06 -16.97
N VAL A 74 -6.44 -8.68 -18.14
CA VAL A 74 -5.57 -8.47 -19.31
C VAL A 74 -6.43 -8.07 -20.50
N ASP A 75 -6.06 -6.97 -21.14
CA ASP A 75 -6.66 -6.47 -22.38
C ASP A 75 -5.58 -6.31 -23.44
N ASN A 76 -5.77 -6.91 -24.62
CA ASN A 76 -4.81 -6.89 -25.72
C ASN A 76 -3.37 -7.26 -25.31
N GLY A 77 -3.21 -8.23 -24.42
CA GLY A 77 -1.91 -8.67 -23.91
C GLY A 77 -1.29 -7.75 -22.85
N VAL A 78 -1.98 -6.69 -22.45
CA VAL A 78 -1.53 -5.74 -21.42
C VAL A 78 -2.35 -5.92 -20.15
N ILE A 79 -1.69 -5.98 -19.00
CA ILE A 79 -2.37 -6.03 -17.70
C ILE A 79 -3.01 -4.67 -17.42
N THR A 80 -4.33 -4.65 -17.23
CA THR A 80 -5.12 -3.43 -16.97
C THR A 80 -5.46 -3.26 -15.49
N SER A 81 -5.54 -4.36 -14.74
CA SER A 81 -5.69 -4.34 -13.28
C SER A 81 -5.25 -5.66 -12.65
N GLY A 82 -5.06 -5.64 -11.32
CA GLY A 82 -4.85 -6.84 -10.54
C GLY A 82 -5.14 -6.60 -9.07
N LYS A 83 -5.55 -7.66 -8.38
CA LYS A 83 -5.75 -7.67 -6.93
C LYS A 83 -5.10 -8.93 -6.37
N PHE A 84 -4.31 -8.76 -5.32
CA PHE A 84 -3.59 -9.87 -4.69
C PHE A 84 -3.78 -9.85 -3.18
N THR A 85 -3.92 -11.04 -2.62
CA THR A 85 -3.80 -11.31 -1.20
C THR A 85 -2.41 -11.89 -0.96
N ILE A 86 -1.59 -11.18 -0.18
CA ILE A 86 -0.22 -11.56 0.13
C ILE A 86 -0.15 -12.13 1.55
N ASP A 87 0.55 -13.24 1.72
CA ASP A 87 0.82 -13.85 3.03
C ASP A 87 2.06 -13.20 3.66
N LEU A 88 1.86 -12.31 4.62
CA LEU A 88 2.95 -11.59 5.29
C LEU A 88 3.68 -12.47 6.31
N THR A 89 3.01 -13.50 6.85
CA THR A 89 3.61 -14.40 7.85
C THR A 89 4.75 -15.24 7.27
N LYS A 90 4.72 -15.45 5.94
CA LYS A 90 5.70 -16.26 5.20
C LYS A 90 6.68 -15.42 4.38
N LEU A 91 6.86 -14.15 4.72
CA LEU A 91 7.91 -13.36 4.06
C LEU A 91 9.28 -14.02 4.27
N THR A 92 10.14 -13.81 3.29
CA THR A 92 11.52 -14.32 3.27
C THR A 92 12.50 -13.20 2.98
N VAL A 93 13.71 -13.33 3.52
CA VAL A 93 14.90 -12.59 3.10
C VAL A 93 15.81 -13.58 2.37
N ASP A 94 16.10 -13.33 1.09
CA ASP A 94 16.71 -14.33 0.21
C ASP A 94 18.22 -14.12 0.02
N ASP A 95 18.74 -12.93 0.30
CA ASP A 95 20.17 -12.60 0.19
C ASP A 95 20.98 -12.84 1.46
N LEU A 96 20.31 -13.10 2.59
CA LEU A 96 20.94 -13.40 3.87
C LEU A 96 20.83 -14.88 4.22
N SER A 97 21.62 -15.32 5.20
CA SER A 97 21.57 -16.67 5.75
C SER A 97 21.78 -16.65 7.27
N GLY A 98 21.55 -17.79 7.92
CA GLY A 98 21.81 -17.95 9.36
C GLY A 98 21.04 -16.97 10.24
N GLU A 99 21.73 -16.47 11.27
CA GLU A 99 21.14 -15.59 12.28
C GLU A 99 20.70 -14.23 11.70
N ASP A 100 21.47 -13.65 10.79
CA ASP A 100 21.14 -12.36 10.15
C ASP A 100 19.81 -12.43 9.39
N LYS A 101 19.59 -13.52 8.64
CA LYS A 101 18.31 -13.79 7.98
C LYS A 101 17.17 -13.89 8.99
N SER A 102 17.36 -14.72 10.02
CA SER A 102 16.34 -14.95 11.05
C SER A 102 15.97 -13.64 11.77
N ASN A 103 16.97 -12.82 12.08
CA ASN A 103 16.80 -11.54 12.75
C ASN A 103 16.00 -10.57 11.88
N LEU A 104 16.41 -10.36 10.63
CA LEU A 104 15.70 -9.44 9.73
C LEU A 104 14.28 -9.91 9.43
N GLU A 105 14.07 -11.20 9.17
CA GLU A 105 12.71 -11.74 8.98
C GLU A 105 11.85 -11.54 10.22
N SER A 106 12.37 -11.80 11.41
CA SER A 106 11.62 -11.63 12.67
C SER A 106 11.27 -10.17 12.93
N HIS A 107 12.15 -9.23 12.56
CA HIS A 107 11.93 -7.80 12.70
C HIS A 107 10.85 -7.31 11.72
N LEU A 108 10.95 -7.67 10.44
CA LEU A 108 9.94 -7.35 9.44
C LEU A 108 8.57 -7.94 9.80
N LYS A 109 8.54 -9.19 10.28
CA LYS A 109 7.31 -9.86 10.74
C LYS A 109 6.74 -9.22 12.02
N GLY A 110 7.56 -8.51 12.80
CA GLY A 110 7.18 -8.07 14.15
C GLY A 110 6.96 -9.26 15.08
N THR A 111 7.82 -10.29 15.01
CA THR A 111 7.74 -11.48 15.86
C THR A 111 8.96 -11.65 16.76
N GLY A 112 9.91 -10.72 16.70
CA GLY A 112 11.08 -10.70 17.58
C GLY A 112 10.74 -10.33 19.02
N GLY A 113 11.60 -10.74 19.97
CA GLY A 113 11.35 -10.61 21.42
C GLY A 113 11.30 -9.18 21.98
N LYS A 114 11.53 -8.14 21.17
CA LYS A 114 11.49 -6.72 21.60
C LYS A 114 10.56 -5.82 20.77
N GLY A 115 9.79 -6.39 19.84
CA GLY A 115 9.25 -5.60 18.74
C GLY A 115 7.99 -6.17 18.08
N GLU A 116 7.03 -6.63 18.88
CA GLU A 116 5.77 -7.20 18.36
C GLU A 116 4.94 -6.23 17.49
N GLU A 117 5.37 -4.97 17.34
CA GLU A 117 4.75 -3.95 16.50
C GLU A 117 5.73 -3.19 15.58
N ASP A 118 6.91 -3.75 15.28
CA ASP A 118 7.97 -2.99 14.58
C ASP A 118 7.60 -2.57 13.14
N PHE A 119 7.16 -3.52 12.30
CA PHE A 119 6.88 -3.29 10.88
C PHE A 119 5.50 -3.81 10.44
N PHE A 120 5.41 -5.08 10.02
CA PHE A 120 4.14 -5.61 9.48
C PHE A 120 3.19 -6.11 10.57
N ASN A 121 3.70 -6.42 11.77
CA ASN A 121 2.93 -7.01 12.87
C ASN A 121 2.05 -8.16 12.37
N THR A 122 2.68 -9.22 11.85
CA THR A 122 1.98 -10.27 11.11
C THR A 122 1.07 -11.12 11.98
N LYS A 123 1.22 -11.05 13.31
CA LYS A 123 0.26 -11.64 14.25
C LYS A 123 -1.10 -10.95 14.17
N LYS A 124 -1.12 -9.62 14.01
CA LYS A 124 -2.35 -8.82 13.89
C LYS A 124 -2.80 -8.67 12.44
N PHE A 125 -1.86 -8.57 11.51
CA PHE A 125 -2.11 -8.38 10.08
C PHE A 125 -1.41 -9.48 9.28
N PRO A 126 -1.95 -10.72 9.28
CA PRO A 126 -1.29 -11.86 8.62
C PRO A 126 -1.29 -11.77 7.10
N THR A 127 -2.20 -10.97 6.52
CA THR A 127 -2.33 -10.81 5.07
C THR A 127 -2.52 -9.35 4.66
N SER A 128 -2.16 -9.04 3.41
CA SER A 128 -2.45 -7.76 2.76
C SER A 128 -3.24 -7.98 1.47
N THR A 129 -4.41 -7.37 1.35
CA THR A 129 -5.44 -7.71 0.33
C THR A 129 -5.60 -6.64 -0.78
N SER A 130 -4.85 -5.54 -0.71
CA SER A 130 -5.14 -4.33 -1.49
C SER A 130 -3.99 -3.88 -2.40
N LEU A 131 -3.10 -4.77 -2.81
CA LEU A 131 -2.15 -4.45 -3.88
C LEU A 131 -2.89 -4.35 -5.20
N LYS A 132 -3.18 -3.11 -5.61
CA LYS A 132 -3.74 -2.78 -6.92
C LYS A 132 -2.61 -2.45 -7.87
N LEU A 133 -2.58 -3.11 -9.01
CA LEU A 133 -1.68 -2.74 -10.10
C LEU A 133 -2.09 -1.36 -10.61
N GLN A 134 -1.18 -0.39 -10.54
CA GLN A 134 -1.31 0.84 -11.33
C GLN A 134 -0.93 0.51 -12.77
N LYS A 135 -1.66 1.09 -13.73
CA LYS A 135 -1.43 0.93 -15.17
C LYS A 135 0.06 1.15 -15.47
N LEU A 136 0.77 0.09 -15.84
CA LEU A 136 2.16 0.18 -16.25
C LEU A 136 2.23 0.87 -17.61
N PRO A 137 3.18 1.79 -17.84
CA PRO A 137 3.35 2.39 -19.16
C PRO A 137 3.82 1.32 -20.15
N ALA A 138 3.26 1.35 -21.36
CA ALA A 138 3.38 0.28 -22.37
C ALA A 138 4.84 -0.13 -22.71
N TRP A 139 5.82 0.76 -22.53
CA TRP A 139 7.23 0.48 -22.80
C TRP A 139 7.88 -0.48 -21.78
N GLN A 140 7.31 -0.65 -20.58
CA GLN A 140 7.82 -1.59 -19.57
C GLN A 140 7.33 -3.04 -19.77
N MET A 141 6.36 -3.29 -20.66
CA MET A 141 5.72 -4.59 -20.84
C MET A 141 6.35 -5.48 -21.92
N THR A 142 7.42 -5.04 -22.59
CA THR A 142 7.88 -5.63 -23.87
C THR A 142 9.07 -6.59 -23.76
N LYS A 143 9.53 -7.00 -22.57
CA LYS A 143 10.56 -8.03 -22.44
C LYS A 143 9.97 -9.35 -21.94
N LYS A 144 10.37 -10.42 -22.63
CA LYS A 144 9.86 -11.81 -22.66
C LYS A 144 10.00 -12.60 -21.35
N GLU A 145 9.84 -11.97 -20.19
CA GLU A 145 9.81 -12.66 -18.91
C GLU A 145 8.71 -12.06 -18.07
N MET A 146 7.62 -12.81 -17.91
CA MET A 146 6.46 -12.43 -17.10
C MET A 146 6.76 -12.61 -15.59
N HIS A 147 7.94 -12.17 -15.16
CA HIS A 147 8.25 -11.99 -13.74
C HIS A 147 7.64 -10.66 -13.33
N LEU A 148 6.57 -10.74 -12.56
CA LEU A 148 5.85 -9.62 -12.01
C LEU A 148 6.79 -8.83 -11.06
N TYR A 149 7.52 -7.85 -11.59
CA TYR A 149 8.27 -6.88 -10.79
C TYR A 149 7.28 -5.91 -10.15
N MET A 150 6.89 -6.21 -8.92
CA MET A 150 5.97 -5.39 -8.14
C MET A 150 6.72 -4.59 -7.08
N ALA A 151 6.39 -3.29 -7.03
CA ALA A 151 6.59 -2.37 -5.93
C ALA A 151 8.02 -2.26 -5.39
N THR A 152 8.81 -1.36 -5.99
CA THR A 152 9.88 -0.68 -5.26
C THR A 152 9.22 0.21 -4.20
N LEU A 153 9.07 -0.29 -2.98
CA LEU A 153 8.78 0.55 -1.82
C LEU A 153 10.04 1.36 -1.54
N ARG A 154 10.07 2.59 -2.05
CA ARG A 154 11.06 3.58 -1.61
C ARG A 154 10.60 4.08 -0.24
N PHE A 155 11.32 3.70 0.80
CA PHE A 155 11.25 4.34 2.11
C PHE A 155 12.18 5.56 2.10
#